data_AF-A0A386AXU6-F1
#
_entry.id   AF-A0A386AXU6-F1
#
_cell.length_a   1.000
_cell.length_b   1.000
_cell.length_c   1.000
_cell.angle_alpha   90.00
_cell.angle_beta   90.00
_cell.angle_gamma   90.00
#
_symmetry.space_group_name_H-M   'P 1'
#
loop_
_entity.id
_entity.type
_entity.pdbx_description
1 polymer ?
#
loop_
_entity_poly.entity_id
_entity_poly.type
_entity_poly.pdbx_seq_one_letter_code
_entity_poly.pdbx_strand_id
1 'polypeptide(L)'
;MVLDFYSYPVTFSDATGDPVQLITETVSYTFPTDINNGEAALKAFELIYSDDAHYFYAGAAKVSNVSVSQATIRCDVSLKLNNKDLSHLGKDLASAEVLFIVDRESG
;
A
#
# COMPACT_ATOMS: atom_id res chain seq x y z
N MET A 1 22.22 -8.60 14.55
CA MET A 1 21.62 -8.04 13.32
C MET A 1 20.67 -9.09 12.77
N VAL A 2 19.38 -8.77 12.73
CA VAL A 2 18.34 -9.66 12.21
C VAL A 2 17.60 -8.90 11.12
N LEU A 3 17.66 -9.45 9.90
CA LEU A 3 16.96 -8.90 8.74
C LEU A 3 15.65 -9.66 8.57
N ASP A 4 14.54 -8.97 8.77
CA ASP A 4 13.20 -9.54 8.66
C ASP A 4 12.43 -8.93 7.49
N PHE A 5 11.59 -9.78 6.89
CA PHE A 5 10.72 -9.45 5.78
C PHE A 5 9.30 -9.82 6.17
N TYR A 6 8.38 -8.87 6.07
CA TYR A 6 6.98 -9.11 6.36
C TYR A 6 6.12 -8.57 5.23
N SER A 7 5.32 -9.43 4.62
CA SER A 7 4.36 -9.04 3.59
C SER A 7 3.01 -8.77 4.24
N TYR A 8 2.45 -7.58 3.99
CA TYR A 8 1.19 -7.13 4.56
C TYR A 8 0.17 -6.87 3.43
N PRO A 9 -0.99 -7.56 3.45
CA PRO A 9 -2.06 -7.28 2.51
C PRO A 9 -2.75 -5.95 2.87
N VAL A 10 -3.08 -5.18 1.84
CA VAL A 10 -3.73 -3.88 1.96
C VAL A 10 -5.05 -3.90 1.21
N THR A 11 -6.13 -3.58 1.92
CA THR A 11 -7.46 -3.34 1.36
C THR A 11 -7.73 -1.84 1.35
N PHE A 12 -8.51 -1.36 0.38
CA PHE A 12 -8.76 0.07 0.20
C PHE A 12 -10.19 0.49 0.58
N SER A 13 -10.91 -0.33 1.34
CA SER A 13 -12.28 -0.07 1.80
C SER A 13 -12.41 1.27 2.53
N ASP A 14 -11.41 1.61 3.34
CA ASP A 14 -11.37 2.84 4.15
C ASP A 14 -10.46 3.92 3.53
N ALA A 15 -10.01 3.71 2.29
CA ALA A 15 -9.03 4.57 1.65
C ALA A 15 -9.59 5.98 1.41
N THR A 16 -8.75 6.97 1.67
CA THR A 16 -9.06 8.38 1.42
C THR A 16 -8.75 8.77 -0.04
N GLY A 17 -9.21 9.94 -0.49
CA GLY A 17 -8.96 10.45 -1.84
C GLY A 17 -10.12 10.24 -2.82
N ASP A 18 -9.85 10.49 -4.11
CA ASP A 18 -10.82 10.44 -5.20
C ASP A 18 -10.70 9.11 -5.97
N PRO A 19 -11.73 8.25 -5.97
CA PRO A 19 -11.71 6.97 -6.67
C PRO A 19 -11.57 7.06 -8.19
N VAL A 20 -11.74 8.24 -8.81
CA VAL A 20 -11.47 8.46 -10.24
C VAL A 20 -9.97 8.69 -10.51
N GLN A 21 -9.23 9.18 -9.52
CA GLN A 21 -7.85 9.63 -9.71
C GLN A 21 -6.86 8.87 -8.83
N LEU A 22 -7.05 8.93 -7.52
CA LEU A 22 -6.09 8.46 -6.53
C LEU A 22 -6.79 8.14 -5.23
N ILE A 23 -6.68 6.90 -4.78
CA ILE A 23 -7.06 6.48 -3.43
C ILE A 23 -5.79 6.15 -2.64
N THR A 24 -5.80 6.42 -1.34
CA THR A 24 -4.66 6.17 -0.45
C THR A 24 -5.12 5.54 0.84
N GLU A 25 -4.45 4.46 1.20
CA GLU A 25 -4.61 3.76 2.47
C GLU A 25 -3.32 3.90 3.29
N THR A 26 -3.45 4.14 4.59
CA THR A 26 -2.28 4.20 5.47
C THR A 26 -2.19 2.92 6.27
N VAL A 27 -1.05 2.23 6.16
CA VAL A 27 -0.81 0.96 6.84
C VAL A 27 0.37 1.06 7.78
N SER A 28 0.35 0.23 8.81
CA SER A 28 1.44 0.12 9.77
C SER A 28 1.59 -1.30 10.27
N TYR A 29 2.82 -1.68 10.59
CA TYR A 29 3.13 -2.95 11.23
C TYR A 29 4.14 -2.77 12.36
N THR A 30 3.90 -3.47 13.47
CA THR A 30 4.76 -3.46 14.65
C THR A 30 5.49 -4.78 14.77
N PHE A 31 6.82 -4.71 14.74
CA PHE A 31 7.71 -5.85 14.90
C PHE A 31 7.93 -6.18 16.38
N PRO A 32 8.47 -7.37 16.71
CA PRO A 32 8.66 -7.79 18.09
C PRO A 32 9.71 -7.00 18.89
N THR A 33 10.67 -6.36 18.20
CA THR A 33 11.77 -5.59 18.80
C THR A 33 11.96 -4.29 18.03
N ASP A 34 12.73 -3.36 18.62
CA ASP A 34 13.01 -2.07 18.00
C ASP A 34 13.72 -2.23 16.65
N ILE A 35 13.32 -1.35 15.72
CA ILE A 35 13.85 -1.29 14.36
C ILE A 35 15.02 -0.31 14.36
N ASN A 36 16.19 -0.78 13.91
CA ASN A 36 17.36 0.07 13.69
C ASN A 36 17.21 0.82 12.36
N ASN A 37 16.81 0.11 11.31
CA ASN A 37 16.52 0.65 9.98
C ASN A 37 15.35 -0.09 9.36
N GLY A 38 14.48 0.61 8.64
CA GLY A 38 13.33 0.00 7.98
C GLY A 38 12.93 0.72 6.71
N GLU A 39 12.36 -0.03 5.78
CA GLU A 39 11.81 0.47 4.52
C GLU A 39 10.54 -0.31 4.17
N ALA A 40 9.67 0.30 3.37
CA ALA A 40 8.49 -0.34 2.82
C ALA A 40 8.50 -0.26 1.29
N ALA A 41 8.26 -1.39 0.65
CA ALA A 41 8.24 -1.51 -0.81
C ALA A 41 6.90 -2.06 -1.29
N LEU A 42 6.45 -1.62 -2.46
CA LEU A 42 5.32 -2.25 -3.12
C LEU A 42 5.74 -3.62 -3.66
N LYS A 43 5.03 -4.67 -3.26
CA LYS A 43 5.28 -6.04 -3.70
C LYS A 43 4.35 -6.45 -4.84
N ALA A 44 3.07 -6.12 -4.71
CA ALA A 44 2.05 -6.37 -5.73
C ALA A 44 0.89 -5.36 -5.59
N PHE A 45 0.09 -5.22 -6.64
CA PHE A 45 -1.17 -4.48 -6.60
C PHE A 45 -2.15 -4.99 -7.64
N GLU A 46 -3.43 -4.78 -7.36
CA GLU A 46 -4.55 -5.14 -8.21
C GLU A 46 -5.51 -3.95 -8.29
N LEU A 47 -5.84 -3.56 -9.53
CA LEU A 47 -6.81 -2.51 -9.81
C LEU A 47 -8.07 -3.16 -10.37
N ILE A 48 -9.18 -3.02 -9.65
CA ILE A 48 -10.48 -3.52 -10.06
C ILE A 48 -11.44 -2.35 -10.21
N TYR A 49 -12.16 -2.33 -11.33
CA TYR A 49 -13.22 -1.38 -11.59
C TYR A 49 -14.53 -1.82 -10.93
N SER A 50 -15.37 -0.86 -10.55
CA SER A 50 -16.72 -1.19 -10.05
C SER A 50 -17.64 -1.78 -11.12
N ASP A 51 -17.36 -1.49 -12.40
CA ASP A 51 -18.26 -1.79 -13.52
C ASP A 51 -17.62 -2.77 -14.52
N ASP A 52 -18.43 -3.69 -15.06
CA ASP A 52 -17.98 -4.72 -16.01
C ASP A 52 -17.54 -4.15 -17.38
N ALA A 53 -18.07 -2.99 -17.76
CA ALA A 53 -17.71 -2.29 -19.00
C ALA A 53 -16.82 -1.09 -18.69
N HIS A 54 -15.51 -1.30 -18.67
CA HIS A 54 -14.52 -0.27 -18.34
C HIS A 54 -13.42 -0.17 -19.40
N TYR A 55 -12.86 1.03 -19.57
CA TYR A 55 -11.67 1.25 -20.38
C TYR A 55 -10.46 1.47 -19.46
N PHE A 56 -9.51 0.54 -19.46
CA PHE A 56 -8.24 0.74 -18.75
C PHE A 56 -7.23 1.43 -19.65
N TYR A 57 -6.97 2.71 -19.38
CA TYR A 57 -5.91 3.43 -20.08
C TYR A 57 -4.56 3.24 -19.38
N ALA A 58 -4.49 3.62 -18.10
CA ALA A 58 -3.30 3.40 -17.28
C ALA A 58 -3.66 3.38 -15.80
N GLY A 59 -2.84 2.67 -15.03
CA GLY A 59 -2.93 2.61 -13.58
C GLY A 59 -1.53 2.55 -12.99
N ALA A 60 -1.41 2.97 -11.74
CA ALA A 60 -0.15 2.89 -11.00
C ALA A 60 -0.42 2.64 -9.52
N ALA A 61 0.58 2.13 -8.84
CA ALA A 61 0.58 1.99 -7.40
C ALA A 61 1.89 2.54 -6.85
N LYS A 62 1.86 3.07 -5.63
CA LYS A 62 3.02 3.69 -5.00
C LYS A 62 2.99 3.47 -3.48
N VAL A 63 4.14 3.15 -2.92
CA VAL A 63 4.40 3.30 -1.48
C VAL A 63 5.13 4.62 -1.24
N SER A 64 4.69 5.38 -0.24
CA SER A 64 5.30 6.67 0.12
C SER A 64 5.16 6.96 1.61
N ASN A 65 5.77 8.06 2.07
CA ASN A 65 5.71 8.51 3.47
C ASN A 65 6.12 7.41 4.46
N VAL A 66 7.12 6.62 4.10
CA VAL A 66 7.64 5.56 4.97
C VAL A 66 8.31 6.22 6.17
N SER A 67 7.86 5.83 7.36
CA SER A 67 8.35 6.33 8.63
C SER A 67 8.52 5.17 9.60
N VAL A 68 9.59 5.22 10.37
CA VAL A 68 9.94 4.22 11.37
C VAL A 68 9.95 4.90 12.74
N SER A 69 9.31 4.29 13.71
CA SER A 69 9.29 4.75 15.10
C SER A 69 9.30 3.54 16.03
N GLN A 70 10.40 3.38 16.79
CA GLN A 70 10.64 2.22 17.66
C GLN A 70 10.48 0.91 16.88
N ALA A 71 9.61 0.01 17.32
CA ALA A 71 9.30 -1.25 16.66
C ALA A 71 8.29 -1.13 15.50
N THR A 72 7.82 0.06 15.14
CA THR A 72 6.73 0.24 14.16
C THR A 72 7.21 0.94 12.88
N ILE A 73 6.79 0.39 11.74
CA ILE A 73 6.87 1.05 10.43
C ILE A 73 5.47 1.47 9.99
N ARG A 74 5.34 2.67 9.41
CA ARG A 74 4.11 3.21 8.85
C ARG A 74 4.39 3.77 7.46
N CYS A 75 3.49 3.52 6.51
CA CYS A 75 3.59 4.07 5.16
C CYS A 75 2.21 4.29 4.54
N ASP A 76 2.17 5.12 3.51
CA ASP A 76 1.00 5.31 2.66
C ASP A 76 1.13 4.46 1.40
N VAL A 77 0.05 3.76 1.05
CA VAL A 77 -0.09 3.00 -0.18
C VAL A 77 -1.15 3.69 -1.02
N SER A 78 -0.79 4.14 -2.21
CA SER A 78 -1.72 4.79 -3.12
C SER A 78 -1.93 3.99 -4.38
N LEU A 79 -3.18 3.89 -4.82
CA LEU A 79 -3.57 3.37 -6.13
C LEU A 79 -4.08 4.53 -6.98
N LYS A 80 -3.47 4.68 -8.14
CA LYS A 80 -3.82 5.70 -9.12
C LYS A 80 -4.53 5.06 -10.30
N LEU A 81 -5.71 5.58 -10.60
CA LEU A 81 -6.40 5.32 -11.86
C LEU A 81 -6.20 6.52 -12.77
N ASN A 82 -5.76 6.27 -14.00
CA ASN A 82 -5.62 7.31 -15.00
C ASN A 82 -6.45 6.91 -16.21
N ASN A 83 -7.74 7.18 -16.12
CA ASN A 83 -8.70 6.89 -17.18
C ASN A 83 -9.12 8.17 -17.90
N LYS A 84 -9.54 8.03 -19.16
CA LYS A 84 -10.09 9.15 -19.96
C LYS A 84 -11.59 9.32 -19.78
N ASP A 85 -12.20 8.47 -18.96
CA ASP A 85 -13.61 8.46 -18.61
C ASP A 85 -13.79 8.62 -17.09
N LEU A 86 -15.05 8.58 -16.64
CA LEU A 86 -15.43 8.68 -15.23
C LEU A 86 -15.46 7.29 -14.54
N SER A 87 -14.73 6.29 -15.03
CA SER A 87 -14.67 4.99 -14.33
C SER A 87 -14.03 5.19 -12.95
N HIS A 88 -14.59 4.50 -11.95
CA HIS A 88 -14.13 4.56 -10.57
C HIS A 88 -13.39 3.28 -10.18
N LEU A 89 -12.37 3.40 -9.34
CA LEU A 89 -11.82 2.25 -8.63
C LEU A 89 -12.86 1.70 -7.64
N GLY A 90 -13.11 0.40 -7.71
CA GLY A 90 -13.87 -0.32 -6.69
C GLY A 90 -13.00 -0.45 -5.44
N LYS A 91 -13.12 0.49 -4.50
CA LYS A 91 -12.32 0.52 -3.25
C LYS A 91 -12.32 -0.80 -2.48
N ASP A 92 -13.47 -1.47 -2.41
CA ASP A 92 -13.63 -2.74 -1.70
C ASP A 92 -13.11 -3.96 -2.49
N LEU A 93 -12.77 -3.77 -3.77
CA LEU A 93 -12.29 -4.81 -4.67
C LEU A 93 -10.80 -4.67 -4.95
N ALA A 94 -10.28 -3.44 -4.96
CA ALA A 94 -8.87 -3.16 -5.17
C ALA A 94 -8.02 -3.62 -3.98
N SER A 95 -6.83 -4.12 -4.27
CA SER A 95 -5.92 -4.66 -3.26
C SER A 95 -4.46 -4.34 -3.58
N ALA A 96 -3.62 -4.37 -2.56
CA ALA A 96 -2.17 -4.30 -2.72
C ALA A 96 -1.46 -5.17 -1.69
N GLU A 97 -0.18 -5.42 -1.92
CA GLU A 97 0.70 -6.08 -0.97
C GLU A 97 1.94 -5.20 -0.77
N VAL A 98 2.23 -4.86 0.48
CA VAL A 98 3.43 -4.13 0.88
C VAL A 98 4.40 -5.09 1.53
N LEU A 99 5.67 -4.98 1.15
CA LEU A 99 6.78 -5.65 1.82
C LEU A 99 7.45 -4.67 2.78
N PHE A 100 7.36 -4.95 4.07
CA PHE A 100 8.18 -4.31 5.09
C PHE A 100 9.52 -5.04 5.20
N ILE A 101 10.61 -4.28 5.16
CA ILE A 101 11.98 -4.77 5.24
C ILE A 101 12.63 -4.06 6.42
N VAL A 102 13.07 -4.80 7.43
CA VAL A 102 13.64 -4.20 8.64
C VAL A 102 14.93 -4.88 9.08
N ASP A 103 15.89 -4.07 9.50
CA ASP A 103 16.99 -4.48 10.37
C ASP A 103 16.60 -4.12 11.80
N ARG A 104 16.54 -5.13 12.67
CA ARG A 104 16.08 -4.98 14.06
C ARG A 104 17.06 -5.58 15.06
N GLU A 105 16.87 -5.19 16.32
CA GLU A 105 17.62 -5.75 17.44
C GLU A 105 17.45 -7.27 17.54
N SER A 106 18.51 -7.93 18.01
CA SER A 106 18.48 -9.36 18.32
C SER A 106 17.88 -9.52 19.70
N GLY A 107 16.67 -10.10 19.76
CA GLY A 107 16.00 -10.44 21.01
C GLY A 107 16.62 -11.62 21.73
#